data_AF-A0A8H3DT24-F1
#
_entry.id   AF-A0A8H3DT24-F1
#
_cell.length_a   1.000
_cell.length_b   1.000
_cell.length_c   1.000
_cell.angle_alpha   90.00
_cell.angle_beta   90.00
_cell.angle_gamma   90.00
#
_symmetry.space_group_name_H-M   'P 1'
#
loop_
_entity.id
_entity.type
_entity.pdbx_description
1 polymer ?
#
loop_
_entity_poly.entity_id
_entity_poly.type
_entity_poly.pdbx_seq_one_letter_code
_entity_poly.pdbx_strand_id
1 'polypeptide(L)'
;MKHSRFGLGLLIGAPHLVLGFTSYANEFITPDFFLTKNWTDETKYARDAIVQSASWVAAQGPWTVTSKTVMPPTNNTHDYLSWSPYYWPDCSNAGNTTALSAEQIWTTCKYINRDGLFNPDVREVNDTGMFQAMSDSVFFNSMAWVITGDNTYASNAANEIKTWFVDPATSMTPNLNYAQVTRGPGNQTGGHTGVLDLKCMSKLVSGVLMLRNGSASAWTSDIDSGLRTWVSSYITWLTTNELALQEKASTNNHGSFYFNQLAALQIFVDDTAGAKKTIQEYFEGIYLNQISANGDQPLETARTRPYHYRAYNLAAMIVNARIGQYVGYDAWQLKTTNGSTIQDACNYAMNFTAAQSNETGYDAELYPNVAAVGAIYGDPDGKYSKWLASRDTSFPGQPYFLWDQPLNNAGLSGAPASNGSSSTPSTTGGSGSNNNSGSSIEFGRGLLWLSGLFVLSFFALS
;
A
#
# COMPACT_ATOMS: atom_id res chain seq x y z
N MET A 1 47.62 28.54 -36.86
CA MET A 1 46.59 27.50 -36.77
C MET A 1 46.97 26.50 -35.69
N LYS A 2 46.29 26.51 -34.54
CA LYS A 2 45.94 25.32 -33.72
C LYS A 2 45.16 25.75 -32.47
N HIS A 3 43.88 25.46 -32.57
CA HIS A 3 42.74 25.44 -31.67
C HIS A 3 42.87 25.80 -30.17
N SER A 4 42.06 26.81 -29.82
CA SER A 4 41.43 27.05 -28.52
C SER A 4 40.59 25.83 -28.09
N ARG A 5 40.71 25.42 -26.82
CA ARG A 5 39.79 24.48 -26.17
C ARG A 5 38.90 25.26 -25.21
N PHE A 6 37.61 25.30 -25.54
CA PHE A 6 36.53 25.73 -24.64
C PHE A 6 36.45 24.78 -23.44
N GLY A 7 36.53 25.34 -22.24
CA GLY A 7 36.17 24.64 -21.00
C GLY A 7 34.65 24.55 -20.88
N LEU A 8 34.14 23.33 -20.93
CA LEU A 8 32.74 23.01 -20.65
C LEU A 8 32.56 23.06 -19.12
N GLY A 9 31.80 24.03 -18.63
CA GLY A 9 31.45 24.12 -17.21
C GLY A 9 30.58 22.93 -16.81
N LEU A 10 31.10 22.12 -15.89
CA LEU A 10 30.33 21.08 -15.20
C LEU A 10 29.29 21.78 -14.31
N LEU A 11 28.01 21.71 -14.69
CA LEU A 11 26.90 21.96 -13.78
C LEU A 11 26.94 20.85 -12.72
N ILE A 12 27.42 21.19 -11.53
CA ILE A 12 27.38 20.32 -10.36
C ILE A 12 25.90 20.15 -9.99
N GLY A 13 25.34 18.98 -10.29
CA GLY A 13 23.99 18.60 -9.88
C GLY A 13 23.85 18.70 -8.37
N ALA A 14 22.79 19.34 -7.90
CA ALA A 14 22.43 19.36 -6.49
C ALA A 14 22.26 17.91 -5.99
N PRO A 15 22.73 17.58 -4.78
CA PRO A 15 22.56 16.24 -4.23
C PRO A 15 21.06 15.95 -4.10
N HIS A 16 20.58 14.93 -4.82
CA HIS A 16 19.24 14.39 -4.64
C HIS A 16 19.15 13.81 -3.22
N LEU A 17 18.57 14.57 -2.29
CA LEU A 17 18.12 14.04 -1.01
C LEU A 17 17.07 12.97 -1.32
N VAL A 18 17.36 11.71 -1.02
CA VAL A 18 16.41 10.60 -1.19
C VAL A 18 15.53 10.56 0.06
N LEU A 19 14.33 11.16 0.00
CA LEU A 19 13.28 10.81 0.95
C LEU A 19 12.79 9.40 0.60
N GLY A 20 12.53 8.59 1.62
CA GLY A 20 12.08 7.20 1.45
C GLY A 20 10.68 7.15 0.83
N PHE A 21 10.50 6.28 -0.18
CA PHE A 21 9.18 5.98 -0.72
C PHE A 21 8.39 5.15 0.30
N THR A 22 7.16 5.58 0.61
CA THR A 22 6.25 4.84 1.50
C THR A 22 5.03 4.39 0.72
N SER A 23 4.82 3.07 0.67
CA SER A 23 3.58 2.49 0.13
C SER A 23 2.57 2.31 1.25
N TYR A 24 1.42 2.99 1.13
CA TYR A 24 0.31 2.86 2.08
C TYR A 24 -0.58 1.67 1.72
N ALA A 25 -1.02 0.92 2.74
CA ALA A 25 -1.87 -0.26 2.57
C ALA A 25 -3.13 0.06 1.73
N ASN A 26 -3.76 1.21 1.99
CA ASN A 26 -4.82 1.81 1.20
C ASN A 26 -5.01 3.28 1.65
N GLU A 27 -5.81 4.06 0.93
CA GLU A 27 -6.17 5.43 1.30
C GLU A 27 -7.48 5.87 0.59
N PHE A 28 -8.21 6.84 1.13
CA PHE A 28 -9.23 7.60 0.40
C PHE A 28 -9.07 9.10 0.66
N ILE A 29 -8.54 9.85 -0.32
CA ILE A 29 -8.43 11.31 -0.24
C ILE A 29 -9.56 11.93 -1.04
N THR A 30 -10.34 12.80 -0.39
CA THR A 30 -11.37 13.56 -1.08
C THR A 30 -10.74 14.51 -2.11
N PRO A 31 -11.18 14.49 -3.39
CA PRO A 31 -10.56 15.30 -4.43
C PRO A 31 -10.53 16.80 -4.10
N ASP A 32 -11.63 17.32 -3.54
CA ASP A 32 -11.79 18.75 -3.23
C ASP A 32 -10.79 19.25 -2.18
N PHE A 33 -10.47 18.41 -1.18
CA PHE A 33 -9.45 18.74 -0.18
C PHE A 33 -8.10 19.05 -0.85
N PHE A 34 -7.73 18.28 -1.87
CA PHE A 34 -6.46 18.45 -2.57
C PHE A 34 -6.51 19.52 -3.66
N LEU A 35 -7.59 19.59 -4.43
CA LEU A 35 -7.74 20.49 -5.57
C LEU A 35 -7.88 21.96 -5.17
N THR A 36 -8.35 22.25 -3.95
CA THR A 36 -8.40 23.62 -3.43
C THR A 36 -7.02 24.19 -3.09
N LYS A 37 -6.00 23.34 -2.92
CA LYS A 37 -4.60 23.72 -2.63
C LYS A 37 -4.43 24.64 -1.41
N ASN A 38 -5.31 24.52 -0.43
CA ASN A 38 -5.24 25.28 0.84
C ASN A 38 -4.19 24.70 1.79
N TRP A 39 -2.93 24.64 1.35
CA TRP A 39 -1.82 24.09 2.13
C TRP A 39 -1.02 25.18 2.84
N THR A 40 -0.54 24.87 4.03
CA THR A 40 0.36 25.73 4.81
C THR A 40 1.83 25.43 4.49
N ASP A 41 2.74 26.28 4.96
CA ASP A 41 4.18 26.03 4.89
C ASP A 41 4.61 24.79 5.72
N GLU A 42 3.81 24.42 6.72
CA GLU A 42 4.07 23.25 7.58
C GLU A 42 4.07 21.93 6.80
N THR A 43 3.31 21.85 5.70
CA THR A 43 3.23 20.65 4.86
C THR A 43 4.16 20.68 3.66
N LYS A 44 5.08 21.66 3.56
CA LYS A 44 6.00 21.80 2.42
C LYS A 44 6.79 20.53 2.15
N TYR A 45 7.41 19.95 3.18
CA TYR A 45 8.25 18.76 2.99
C TYR A 45 7.44 17.51 2.68
N ALA A 46 6.23 17.38 3.21
CA ALA A 46 5.30 16.32 2.80
C ALA A 46 4.93 16.43 1.30
N ARG A 47 4.71 17.65 0.79
CA ARG A 47 4.51 17.88 -0.65
C ARG A 47 5.75 17.51 -1.47
N ASP A 48 6.94 17.91 -1.03
CA ASP A 48 8.20 17.56 -1.71
C ASP A 48 8.40 16.03 -1.75
N ALA A 49 8.09 15.32 -0.65
CA ALA A 49 8.16 13.86 -0.56
C ALA A 49 7.20 13.16 -1.54
N ILE A 50 6.00 13.71 -1.73
CA ILE A 50 5.01 13.20 -2.70
C ILE A 50 5.54 13.33 -4.13
N VAL A 51 6.08 14.50 -4.48
CA VAL A 51 6.63 14.75 -5.84
C VAL A 51 7.82 13.83 -6.13
N GLN A 52 8.69 13.62 -5.13
CA GLN A 52 9.80 12.67 -5.25
C GLN A 52 9.30 11.24 -5.40
N SER A 53 8.33 10.82 -4.58
CA SER A 53 7.73 9.48 -4.64
C SER A 53 7.09 9.22 -5.99
N ALA A 54 6.35 10.20 -6.54
CA ALA A 54 5.74 10.13 -7.86
C ALA A 54 6.77 9.88 -8.97
N SER A 55 7.87 10.64 -8.96
CA SER A 55 8.96 10.48 -9.94
C SER A 55 9.65 9.12 -9.81
N TRP A 56 9.91 8.68 -8.58
CA TRP A 56 10.61 7.42 -8.29
C TRP A 56 9.79 6.20 -8.73
N VAL A 57 8.49 6.19 -8.42
CA VAL A 57 7.61 5.07 -8.74
C VAL A 57 7.31 5.03 -10.25
N ALA A 58 7.02 6.17 -10.88
CA ALA A 58 6.70 6.21 -12.32
C ALA A 58 7.85 5.68 -13.20
N ALA A 59 9.10 5.81 -12.76
CA ALA A 59 10.27 5.30 -13.50
C ALA A 59 10.38 3.77 -13.55
N GLN A 60 9.56 3.03 -12.79
CA GLN A 60 9.60 1.57 -12.67
C GLN A 60 8.47 0.86 -13.43
N GLY A 61 7.48 1.62 -13.92
CA GLY A 61 6.33 1.13 -14.68
C GLY A 61 6.48 1.33 -16.20
N PRO A 62 5.38 1.19 -16.96
CA PRO A 62 4.05 0.81 -16.47
C PRO A 62 3.98 -0.67 -16.11
N TRP A 63 3.06 -1.02 -15.21
CA TRP A 63 2.84 -2.40 -14.81
C TRP A 63 1.61 -3.01 -15.50
N THR A 64 1.65 -4.31 -15.74
CA THR A 64 0.57 -5.05 -16.39
C THR A 64 0.52 -6.49 -15.89
N VAL A 65 -0.71 -7.03 -15.74
CA VAL A 65 -0.91 -8.45 -15.47
C VAL A 65 -0.36 -9.32 -16.60
N THR A 66 -0.27 -8.83 -17.84
CA THR A 66 0.15 -9.65 -18.98
C THR A 66 1.65 -9.94 -19.04
N SER A 67 2.45 -9.35 -18.13
CA SER A 67 3.91 -9.52 -18.08
C SER A 67 4.37 -10.77 -17.33
N LYS A 68 3.45 -11.46 -16.62
CA LYS A 68 3.76 -12.70 -15.90
C LYS A 68 4.20 -13.82 -16.84
N THR A 69 5.12 -14.64 -16.37
CA THR A 69 5.63 -15.81 -17.11
C THR A 69 4.88 -17.10 -16.78
N VAL A 70 4.21 -17.14 -15.62
CA VAL A 70 3.34 -18.27 -15.25
C VAL A 70 1.94 -18.00 -15.77
N MET A 71 1.41 -18.97 -16.52
CA MET A 71 0.08 -18.87 -17.09
C MET A 71 -1.01 -19.20 -16.06
N PRO A 72 -2.11 -18.42 -16.01
CA PRO A 72 -3.31 -18.81 -15.28
C PRO A 72 -3.91 -20.11 -15.86
N PRO A 73 -4.77 -20.83 -15.11
CA PRO A 73 -5.37 -22.09 -15.57
C PRO A 73 -6.15 -22.00 -16.90
N THR A 74 -6.63 -20.81 -17.25
CA THR A 74 -7.33 -20.51 -18.52
C THR A 74 -6.38 -20.36 -19.71
N ASN A 75 -5.07 -20.34 -19.48
CA ASN A 75 -4.06 -19.99 -20.47
C ASN A 75 -4.25 -18.58 -21.07
N ASN A 76 -4.80 -17.65 -20.28
CA ASN A 76 -4.99 -16.25 -20.65
C ASN A 76 -4.17 -15.33 -19.72
N THR A 77 -3.19 -14.60 -20.26
CA THR A 77 -2.33 -13.69 -19.46
C THR A 77 -3.08 -12.48 -18.90
N HIS A 78 -4.26 -12.15 -19.43
CA HIS A 78 -5.13 -11.09 -18.92
C HIS A 78 -5.79 -11.47 -17.58
N ASP A 79 -5.90 -12.76 -17.27
CA ASP A 79 -6.45 -13.20 -16.00
C ASP A 79 -5.44 -12.92 -14.88
N TYR A 80 -5.92 -12.30 -13.81
CA TYR A 80 -5.12 -12.03 -12.63
C TYR A 80 -4.74 -13.32 -11.93
N LEU A 81 -3.46 -13.48 -11.58
CA LEU A 81 -2.96 -14.65 -10.88
C LEU A 81 -2.06 -14.24 -9.72
N SER A 82 -2.27 -14.86 -8.57
CA SER A 82 -1.35 -14.79 -7.44
C SER A 82 -1.41 -16.06 -6.61
N TRP A 83 -0.38 -16.28 -5.80
CA TRP A 83 -0.32 -17.42 -4.90
C TRP A 83 -0.75 -17.05 -3.49
N SER A 84 -1.44 -17.99 -2.83
CA SER A 84 -1.73 -17.88 -1.40
C SER A 84 -0.43 -17.69 -0.59
N PRO A 85 -0.26 -16.57 0.15
CA PRO A 85 1.04 -16.16 0.69
C PRO A 85 1.57 -17.03 1.83
N TYR A 86 0.69 -17.68 2.59
CA TYR A 86 1.05 -18.45 3.78
C TYR A 86 0.97 -19.96 3.57
N TYR A 87 0.81 -20.42 2.34
CA TYR A 87 0.70 -21.85 2.04
C TYR A 87 2.07 -22.41 1.63
N TRP A 88 2.50 -23.45 2.35
CA TRP A 88 3.80 -24.11 2.17
C TRP A 88 3.61 -25.58 1.80
N PRO A 89 4.49 -26.14 0.95
CA PRO A 89 4.41 -27.55 0.60
C PRO A 89 4.67 -28.45 1.82
N ASP A 90 3.82 -29.45 1.98
CA ASP A 90 4.01 -30.60 2.85
C ASP A 90 4.18 -31.84 1.96
N CYS A 91 5.44 -32.26 1.84
CA CYS A 91 5.86 -33.41 1.06
C CYS A 91 6.00 -34.69 1.91
N SER A 92 5.55 -34.70 3.18
CA SER A 92 5.70 -35.86 4.08
C SER A 92 5.09 -37.15 3.52
N ASN A 93 4.08 -37.04 2.66
CA ASN A 93 3.37 -38.16 2.03
C ASN A 93 3.76 -38.41 0.56
N ALA A 94 4.77 -37.72 0.03
CA ALA A 94 5.17 -37.84 -1.37
C ALA A 94 5.96 -39.13 -1.68
N GLY A 95 6.40 -39.87 -0.65
CA GLY A 95 7.05 -41.18 -0.80
C GLY A 95 8.41 -41.14 -1.55
N ASN A 96 8.97 -39.96 -1.75
CA ASN A 96 10.22 -39.74 -2.48
C ASN A 96 11.43 -40.04 -1.59
N THR A 97 12.44 -40.71 -2.15
CA THR A 97 13.72 -40.98 -1.49
C THR A 97 14.83 -40.01 -1.91
N THR A 98 14.50 -39.04 -2.77
CA THR A 98 15.39 -37.98 -3.27
C THR A 98 14.68 -36.63 -3.21
N ALA A 99 15.41 -35.52 -3.21
CA ALA A 99 14.82 -34.20 -3.30
C ALA A 99 13.93 -34.08 -4.55
N LEU A 100 12.73 -33.50 -4.38
CA LEU A 100 11.80 -33.23 -5.47
C LEU A 100 12.21 -31.96 -6.23
N SER A 101 12.01 -31.96 -7.55
CA SER A 101 12.04 -30.71 -8.33
C SER A 101 10.88 -29.79 -7.95
N ALA A 102 10.96 -28.50 -8.28
CA ALA A 102 9.86 -27.56 -8.04
C ALA A 102 8.54 -28.03 -8.68
N GLU A 103 8.61 -28.54 -9.92
CA GLU A 103 7.46 -29.09 -10.62
C GLU A 103 6.88 -30.34 -9.91
N GLN A 104 7.73 -31.21 -9.38
CA GLN A 104 7.29 -32.36 -8.60
C GLN A 104 6.66 -31.95 -7.27
N ILE A 105 7.18 -30.91 -6.61
CA ILE A 105 6.57 -30.34 -5.39
C ILE A 105 5.15 -29.85 -5.70
N TRP A 106 4.96 -29.13 -6.80
CA TRP A 106 3.66 -28.55 -7.17
C TRP A 106 2.62 -29.58 -7.58
N THR A 107 3.05 -30.75 -8.06
CA THR A 107 2.15 -31.82 -8.51
C THR A 107 1.92 -32.89 -7.45
N THR A 108 2.80 -33.01 -6.46
CA THR A 108 2.77 -34.12 -5.49
C THR A 108 2.48 -33.66 -4.06
N CYS A 109 3.02 -32.52 -3.64
CA CYS A 109 2.93 -32.08 -2.25
C CYS A 109 1.67 -31.26 -2.00
N LYS A 110 0.92 -31.61 -0.95
CA LYS A 110 -0.21 -30.78 -0.50
C LYS A 110 0.34 -29.51 0.12
N TYR A 111 -0.31 -28.37 -0.10
CA TYR A 111 0.08 -27.13 0.55
C TYR A 111 -0.76 -26.91 1.82
N ILE A 112 -0.09 -26.50 2.90
CA ILE A 112 -0.70 -26.27 4.20
C ILE A 112 -0.47 -24.83 4.65
N ASN A 113 -1.45 -24.25 5.33
CA ASN A 113 -1.36 -22.90 5.87
C ASN A 113 -0.36 -22.84 7.03
N ARG A 114 0.54 -21.86 7.01
CA ARG A 114 1.46 -21.50 8.08
C ARG A 114 1.39 -19.99 8.30
N ASP A 115 0.45 -19.57 9.15
CA ASP A 115 0.09 -18.17 9.31
C ASP A 115 1.29 -17.23 9.55
N GLY A 116 1.36 -16.14 8.80
CA GLY A 116 2.44 -15.14 8.85
C GLY A 116 3.81 -15.60 8.34
N LEU A 117 3.98 -16.88 7.99
CA LEU A 117 5.19 -17.37 7.32
C LEU A 117 5.02 -17.24 5.82
N PHE A 118 5.61 -16.20 5.24
CA PHE A 118 5.50 -15.90 3.82
C PHE A 118 6.28 -16.89 2.95
N ASN A 119 5.59 -17.59 2.07
CA ASN A 119 6.23 -18.45 1.08
C ASN A 119 6.84 -17.57 -0.04
N PRO A 120 8.16 -17.61 -0.27
CA PRO A 120 8.83 -16.76 -1.25
C PRO A 120 8.35 -16.98 -2.70
N ASP A 121 7.81 -18.15 -3.00
CA ASP A 121 7.33 -18.52 -4.33
C ASP A 121 6.21 -17.59 -4.83
N VAL A 122 5.51 -16.87 -3.95
CA VAL A 122 4.54 -15.86 -4.38
C VAL A 122 5.18 -14.71 -5.17
N ARG A 123 6.51 -14.66 -5.26
CA ARG A 123 7.25 -13.75 -6.15
C ARG A 123 7.40 -14.28 -7.58
N GLU A 124 7.11 -15.55 -7.82
CA GLU A 124 7.12 -16.14 -9.17
C GLU A 124 5.95 -15.63 -10.01
N VAL A 125 4.84 -15.25 -9.36
CA VAL A 125 3.70 -14.55 -9.98
C VAL A 125 3.38 -13.32 -9.16
N ASN A 126 3.70 -12.16 -9.69
CA ASN A 126 3.71 -10.92 -8.91
C ASN A 126 2.62 -9.91 -9.33
N ASP A 127 1.45 -10.37 -9.77
CA ASP A 127 0.36 -9.45 -10.10
C ASP A 127 -0.04 -8.61 -8.86
N THR A 128 0.10 -9.14 -7.64
CA THR A 128 -0.15 -8.41 -6.38
C THR A 128 0.81 -7.24 -6.18
N GLY A 129 2.12 -7.47 -6.35
CA GLY A 129 3.11 -6.40 -6.23
C GLY A 129 3.01 -5.39 -7.36
N MET A 130 2.72 -5.85 -8.58
CA MET A 130 2.51 -4.99 -9.74
C MET A 130 1.27 -4.11 -9.58
N PHE A 131 0.15 -4.66 -9.09
CA PHE A 131 -1.06 -3.88 -8.81
C PHE A 131 -0.82 -2.83 -7.73
N GLN A 132 -0.09 -3.19 -6.67
CA GLN A 132 0.27 -2.25 -5.61
C GLN A 132 1.13 -1.10 -6.13
N ALA A 133 2.17 -1.41 -6.92
CA ALA A 133 3.06 -0.40 -7.51
C ALA A 133 2.33 0.52 -8.51
N MET A 134 1.47 -0.05 -9.35
CA MET A 134 0.60 0.70 -10.26
C MET A 134 -0.33 1.64 -9.48
N SER A 135 -0.98 1.14 -8.42
CA SER A 135 -1.86 1.94 -7.58
C SER A 135 -1.12 3.06 -6.84
N ASP A 136 0.10 2.81 -6.36
CA ASP A 136 0.97 3.83 -5.79
C ASP A 136 1.36 4.88 -6.84
N SER A 137 1.70 4.45 -8.05
CA SER A 137 2.05 5.33 -9.16
C SER A 137 0.91 6.27 -9.50
N VAL A 138 -0.30 5.74 -9.69
CA VAL A 138 -1.51 6.57 -9.93
C VAL A 138 -1.71 7.57 -8.79
N PHE A 139 -1.62 7.11 -7.54
CA PHE A 139 -1.88 7.94 -6.36
C PHE A 139 -0.89 9.10 -6.21
N PHE A 140 0.42 8.80 -6.18
CA PHE A 140 1.44 9.82 -6.02
C PHE A 140 1.53 10.75 -7.22
N ASN A 141 1.43 10.23 -8.45
CA ASN A 141 1.47 11.07 -9.65
C ASN A 141 0.25 12.00 -9.74
N SER A 142 -0.94 11.54 -9.35
CA SER A 142 -2.13 12.41 -9.33
C SER A 142 -1.96 13.56 -8.34
N MET A 143 -1.46 13.29 -7.12
CA MET A 143 -1.15 14.33 -6.15
C MET A 143 -0.03 15.26 -6.60
N ALA A 144 1.06 14.71 -7.18
CA ALA A 144 2.18 15.50 -7.68
C ALA A 144 1.76 16.43 -8.83
N TRP A 145 0.84 16.00 -9.70
CA TRP A 145 0.24 16.85 -10.71
C TRP A 145 -0.52 18.02 -10.07
N VAL A 146 -1.35 17.79 -9.05
CA VAL A 146 -2.05 18.87 -8.35
C VAL A 146 -1.06 19.83 -7.68
N ILE A 147 0.00 19.31 -7.03
CA ILE A 147 1.01 20.10 -6.33
C ILE A 147 1.82 20.98 -7.30
N THR A 148 2.27 20.42 -8.41
CA THR A 148 3.25 21.07 -9.30
C THR A 148 2.62 21.75 -10.52
N GLY A 149 1.45 21.29 -10.96
CA GLY A 149 0.86 21.65 -12.25
C GLY A 149 1.55 21.01 -13.47
N ASP A 150 2.56 20.14 -13.27
CA ASP A 150 3.28 19.49 -14.37
C ASP A 150 2.48 18.30 -14.92
N ASN A 151 2.07 18.41 -16.19
CA ASN A 151 1.28 17.40 -16.89
C ASN A 151 2.02 16.07 -17.11
N THR A 152 3.33 16.00 -16.90
CA THR A 152 4.09 14.74 -16.90
C THR A 152 3.51 13.77 -15.87
N TYR A 153 3.20 14.25 -14.66
CA TYR A 153 2.63 13.40 -13.61
C TYR A 153 1.22 12.91 -13.96
N ALA A 154 0.35 13.79 -14.48
CA ALA A 154 -0.97 13.37 -14.95
C ALA A 154 -0.87 12.32 -16.08
N SER A 155 0.11 12.48 -16.98
CA SER A 155 0.36 11.54 -18.08
C SER A 155 0.84 10.18 -17.56
N ASN A 156 1.72 10.15 -16.57
CA ASN A 156 2.16 8.91 -15.92
C ASN A 156 0.97 8.16 -15.32
N ALA A 157 0.14 8.83 -14.51
CA ALA A 157 -1.03 8.21 -13.89
C ALA A 157 -2.06 7.71 -14.93
N ALA A 158 -2.33 8.51 -15.98
CA ALA A 158 -3.21 8.11 -17.07
C ALA A 158 -2.66 6.89 -17.85
N ASN A 159 -1.35 6.81 -18.06
CA ASN A 159 -0.70 5.69 -18.71
C ASN A 159 -0.82 4.39 -17.89
N GLU A 160 -0.62 4.45 -16.58
CA GLU A 160 -0.83 3.28 -15.69
C GLU A 160 -2.26 2.76 -15.75
N ILE A 161 -3.26 3.64 -15.67
CA ILE A 161 -4.67 3.26 -15.79
C ILE A 161 -4.95 2.64 -17.15
N LYS A 162 -4.46 3.27 -18.22
CA LYS A 162 -4.64 2.74 -19.57
C LYS A 162 -4.05 1.34 -19.69
N THR A 163 -2.80 1.15 -19.27
CA THR A 163 -2.11 -0.14 -19.36
C THR A 163 -2.82 -1.22 -18.54
N TRP A 164 -3.20 -0.95 -17.29
CA TRP A 164 -3.76 -1.99 -16.43
C TRP A 164 -5.23 -2.32 -16.76
N PHE A 165 -6.04 -1.35 -17.19
CA PHE A 165 -7.49 -1.52 -17.26
C PHE A 165 -8.11 -1.40 -18.64
N VAL A 166 -7.46 -0.70 -19.58
CA VAL A 166 -8.13 -0.24 -20.82
C VAL A 166 -7.51 -0.83 -22.07
N ASP A 167 -6.18 -0.84 -22.17
CA ASP A 167 -5.49 -1.27 -23.38
C ASP A 167 -5.74 -2.79 -23.62
N PRO A 168 -6.31 -3.19 -24.77
CA PRO A 168 -6.61 -4.59 -25.04
C PRO A 168 -5.38 -5.51 -25.06
N ALA A 169 -4.17 -4.97 -25.22
CA ALA A 169 -2.94 -5.77 -25.19
C ALA A 169 -2.43 -6.07 -23.76
N THR A 170 -2.87 -5.31 -22.76
CA THR A 170 -2.31 -5.37 -21.40
C THR A 170 -3.36 -5.42 -20.29
N SER A 171 -4.62 -5.12 -20.58
CA SER A 171 -5.65 -4.94 -19.55
C SER A 171 -5.93 -6.21 -18.76
N MET A 172 -6.22 -6.05 -17.48
CA MET A 172 -6.66 -7.13 -16.60
C MET A 172 -8.11 -7.52 -16.91
N THR A 173 -8.45 -8.82 -16.89
CA THR A 173 -9.85 -9.25 -16.88
C THR A 173 -10.52 -8.84 -15.54
N PRO A 174 -11.73 -8.26 -15.51
CA PRO A 174 -12.32 -7.66 -14.30
C PRO A 174 -12.88 -8.69 -13.29
N ASN A 175 -12.03 -9.59 -12.81
CA ASN A 175 -12.34 -10.57 -11.77
C ASN A 175 -11.05 -11.05 -11.07
N LEU A 176 -11.20 -11.76 -9.94
CA LEU A 176 -10.10 -12.37 -9.19
C LEU A 176 -10.30 -13.88 -9.04
N ASN A 177 -10.78 -14.55 -10.08
CA ASN A 177 -11.06 -15.99 -10.05
C ASN A 177 -9.82 -16.85 -9.77
N TYR A 178 -8.62 -16.31 -9.99
CA TYR A 178 -7.33 -16.99 -9.77
C TYR A 178 -6.39 -16.19 -8.84
N ALA A 179 -6.96 -15.34 -7.97
CA ALA A 179 -6.18 -14.70 -6.91
C ALA A 179 -5.99 -15.63 -5.72
N GLN A 180 -4.80 -15.60 -5.14
CA GLN A 180 -4.36 -16.43 -4.01
C GLN A 180 -4.64 -17.92 -4.20
N VAL A 181 -4.35 -18.45 -5.40
CA VAL A 181 -4.44 -19.88 -5.67
C VAL A 181 -3.51 -20.64 -4.71
N THR A 182 -4.05 -21.70 -4.10
CA THR A 182 -3.25 -22.63 -3.30
C THR A 182 -2.58 -23.61 -4.25
N ARG A 183 -1.25 -23.66 -4.21
CA ARG A 183 -0.46 -24.57 -5.04
C ARG A 183 -0.56 -26.01 -4.54
N GLY A 184 -0.11 -26.96 -5.36
CA GLY A 184 -0.22 -28.38 -5.07
C GLY A 184 -1.26 -29.08 -5.97
N PRO A 185 -1.46 -30.39 -5.79
CA PRO A 185 -2.49 -31.13 -6.50
C PRO A 185 -3.89 -30.70 -6.06
N GLY A 186 -4.79 -30.50 -7.02
CA GLY A 186 -6.20 -30.17 -6.73
C GLY A 186 -6.78 -29.13 -7.67
N ASN A 187 -7.82 -28.46 -7.17
CA ASN A 187 -8.48 -27.38 -7.90
C ASN A 187 -7.56 -26.15 -7.95
N GLN A 188 -7.43 -25.56 -9.15
CA GLN A 188 -6.57 -24.41 -9.42
C GLN A 188 -7.34 -23.08 -9.42
N THR A 189 -8.54 -23.01 -8.83
CA THR A 189 -9.23 -21.73 -8.59
C THR A 189 -8.60 -20.96 -7.43
N GLY A 190 -8.79 -19.66 -7.42
CA GLY A 190 -8.40 -18.78 -6.33
C GLY A 190 -9.17 -19.04 -5.03
N GLY A 191 -8.76 -18.34 -3.98
CA GLY A 191 -9.45 -18.29 -2.69
C GLY A 191 -10.20 -16.97 -2.50
N HIS A 192 -11.22 -16.94 -1.64
CA HIS A 192 -11.96 -15.70 -1.34
C HIS A 192 -11.03 -14.59 -0.81
N THR A 193 -10.01 -14.96 -0.04
CA THR A 193 -8.98 -14.05 0.47
C THR A 193 -8.20 -13.32 -0.61
N GLY A 194 -8.26 -13.80 -1.86
CA GLY A 194 -7.64 -13.18 -3.03
C GLY A 194 -8.25 -11.83 -3.40
N VAL A 195 -9.46 -11.50 -2.94
CA VAL A 195 -10.04 -10.15 -3.10
C VAL A 195 -9.15 -9.08 -2.46
N LEU A 196 -8.47 -9.41 -1.36
CA LEU A 196 -7.54 -8.53 -0.65
C LEU A 196 -6.33 -8.10 -1.51
N ASP A 197 -6.00 -8.82 -2.59
CA ASP A 197 -4.91 -8.46 -3.48
C ASP A 197 -5.14 -7.10 -4.15
N LEU A 198 -6.40 -6.74 -4.41
CA LEU A 198 -6.78 -5.46 -5.00
C LEU A 198 -7.22 -4.41 -3.95
N LYS A 199 -6.88 -4.58 -2.67
CA LYS A 199 -7.24 -3.64 -1.57
C LYS A 199 -6.95 -2.17 -1.87
N CYS A 200 -5.92 -1.86 -2.66
CA CYS A 200 -5.49 -0.50 -3.00
C CYS A 200 -6.44 0.24 -3.95
N MET A 201 -7.57 -0.34 -4.35
CA MET A 201 -8.55 0.29 -5.27
C MET A 201 -9.06 1.64 -4.77
N SER A 202 -9.26 1.82 -3.46
CA SER A 202 -9.69 3.12 -2.91
C SER A 202 -8.65 4.21 -3.12
N LYS A 203 -7.36 3.87 -2.91
CA LYS A 203 -6.23 4.76 -3.17
C LYS A 203 -6.14 5.13 -4.65
N LEU A 204 -6.34 4.15 -5.53
CA LEU A 204 -6.40 4.36 -6.98
C LEU A 204 -7.54 5.31 -7.37
N VAL A 205 -8.75 5.07 -6.86
CA VAL A 205 -9.92 5.92 -7.12
C VAL A 205 -9.66 7.36 -6.67
N SER A 206 -9.01 7.56 -5.52
CA SER A 206 -8.64 8.90 -5.05
C SER A 206 -7.81 9.67 -6.08
N GLY A 207 -6.76 9.03 -6.62
CA GLY A 207 -5.92 9.65 -7.65
C GLY A 207 -6.70 9.94 -8.93
N VAL A 208 -7.49 8.97 -9.40
CA VAL A 208 -8.31 9.14 -10.61
C VAL A 208 -9.31 10.28 -10.47
N LEU A 209 -9.99 10.40 -9.32
CA LEU A 209 -10.93 11.49 -9.10
C LEU A 209 -10.23 12.86 -9.02
N MET A 210 -8.98 12.95 -8.53
CA MET A 210 -8.20 14.20 -8.63
C MET A 210 -7.95 14.59 -10.09
N LEU A 211 -7.55 13.64 -10.94
CA LEU A 211 -7.32 13.90 -12.37
C LEU A 211 -8.62 14.31 -13.08
N ARG A 212 -9.71 13.56 -12.84
CA ARG A 212 -11.03 13.80 -13.41
C ARG A 212 -11.58 15.16 -12.99
N ASN A 213 -11.71 15.41 -11.69
CA ASN A 213 -12.33 16.63 -11.17
C ASN A 213 -11.45 17.86 -11.39
N GLY A 214 -10.12 17.68 -11.40
CA GLY A 214 -9.17 18.73 -11.75
C GLY A 214 -9.08 19.01 -13.26
N SER A 215 -9.79 18.26 -14.10
CA SER A 215 -9.75 18.40 -15.57
C SER A 215 -8.34 18.26 -16.16
N ALA A 216 -7.56 17.30 -15.67
CA ALA A 216 -6.23 17.00 -16.20
C ALA A 216 -6.32 16.62 -17.69
N SER A 217 -5.54 17.27 -18.55
CA SER A 217 -5.61 17.05 -20.00
C SER A 217 -5.24 15.63 -20.43
N ALA A 218 -4.40 14.93 -19.66
CA ALA A 218 -4.04 13.54 -19.88
C ALA A 218 -5.16 12.55 -19.54
N TRP A 219 -6.15 12.96 -18.73
CA TRP A 219 -7.32 12.15 -18.41
C TRP A 219 -8.38 12.28 -19.50
N THR A 220 -8.24 11.49 -20.56
CA THR A 220 -9.11 11.55 -21.73
C THR A 220 -10.43 10.79 -21.53
N SER A 221 -11.43 11.10 -22.35
CA SER A 221 -12.73 10.40 -22.37
C SER A 221 -12.59 8.90 -22.61
N ASP A 222 -11.62 8.48 -23.41
CA ASP A 222 -11.40 7.08 -23.76
C ASP A 222 -10.85 6.28 -22.57
N ILE A 223 -9.93 6.89 -21.80
CA ILE A 223 -9.43 6.29 -20.56
C ILE A 223 -10.55 6.22 -19.51
N ASP A 224 -11.30 7.31 -19.34
CA ASP A 224 -12.38 7.39 -18.37
C ASP A 224 -13.48 6.36 -18.65
N SER A 225 -13.96 6.28 -19.90
CA SER A 225 -15.00 5.34 -20.31
C SER A 225 -14.52 3.89 -20.31
N GLY A 226 -13.27 3.63 -20.69
CA GLY A 226 -12.63 2.32 -20.59
C GLY A 226 -12.57 1.82 -19.14
N LEU A 227 -12.08 2.66 -18.22
CA LEU A 227 -12.02 2.31 -16.80
C LEU A 227 -13.42 2.14 -16.21
N ARG A 228 -14.40 2.99 -16.56
CA ARG A 228 -15.82 2.82 -16.15
C ARG A 228 -16.40 1.48 -16.58
N THR A 229 -16.09 1.02 -17.78
CA THR A 229 -16.53 -0.29 -18.28
C THR A 229 -15.92 -1.42 -17.47
N TRP A 230 -14.61 -1.34 -17.20
CA TRP A 230 -13.90 -2.33 -16.38
C TRP A 230 -14.46 -2.37 -14.95
N VAL A 231 -14.60 -1.20 -14.31
CA VAL A 231 -15.08 -1.08 -12.92
C VAL A 231 -16.51 -1.58 -12.79
N SER A 232 -17.41 -1.26 -13.74
CA SER A 232 -18.79 -1.76 -13.71
C SER A 232 -18.85 -3.29 -13.77
N SER A 233 -17.97 -3.89 -14.57
CA SER A 233 -17.84 -5.35 -14.66
C SER A 233 -17.28 -5.95 -13.37
N TYR A 234 -16.27 -5.31 -12.77
CA TYR A 234 -15.66 -5.77 -11.52
C TYR A 234 -16.60 -5.61 -10.31
N ILE A 235 -17.40 -4.53 -10.23
CA ILE A 235 -18.46 -4.37 -9.23
C ILE A 235 -19.49 -5.51 -9.35
N THR A 236 -19.87 -5.87 -10.58
CA THR A 236 -20.77 -7.00 -10.82
C THR A 236 -20.16 -8.29 -10.28
N TRP A 237 -18.88 -8.56 -10.56
CA TRP A 237 -18.18 -9.72 -10.00
C TRP A 237 -18.11 -9.67 -8.46
N LEU A 238 -17.74 -8.54 -7.87
CA LEU A 238 -17.64 -8.35 -6.42
C LEU A 238 -18.94 -8.63 -5.66
N THR A 239 -20.08 -8.34 -6.30
CA THR A 239 -21.41 -8.41 -5.67
C THR A 239 -22.18 -9.68 -5.99
N THR A 240 -21.66 -10.53 -6.87
CA THR A 240 -22.37 -11.74 -7.33
C THR A 240 -21.54 -13.02 -7.28
N ASN A 241 -20.21 -12.93 -7.38
CA ASN A 241 -19.35 -14.12 -7.37
C ASN A 241 -19.19 -14.69 -5.96
N GLU A 242 -19.23 -16.02 -5.84
CA GLU A 242 -19.14 -16.71 -4.55
C GLU A 242 -17.85 -16.40 -3.78
N LEU A 243 -16.70 -16.26 -4.46
CA LEU A 243 -15.43 -15.90 -3.81
C LEU A 243 -15.52 -14.50 -3.19
N ALA A 244 -16.10 -13.55 -3.91
CA ALA A 244 -16.25 -12.19 -3.42
C ALA A 244 -17.27 -12.08 -2.27
N LEU A 245 -18.37 -12.84 -2.35
CA LEU A 245 -19.38 -12.88 -1.29
C LEU A 245 -18.86 -13.57 -0.01
N GLN A 246 -17.98 -14.55 -0.14
CA GLN A 246 -17.27 -15.13 1.00
C GLN A 246 -16.32 -14.12 1.65
N GLU A 247 -15.59 -13.33 0.85
CA GLU A 247 -14.74 -12.26 1.40
C GLU A 247 -15.54 -11.17 2.10
N LYS A 248 -16.66 -10.76 1.52
CA LYS A 248 -17.60 -9.82 2.15
C LYS A 248 -18.03 -10.29 3.55
N ALA A 249 -18.18 -11.60 3.73
CA ALA A 249 -18.59 -12.20 4.99
C ALA A 249 -17.44 -12.36 6.02
N SER A 250 -16.18 -12.09 5.63
CA SER A 250 -15.04 -12.13 6.55
C SER A 250 -15.20 -11.09 7.67
N THR A 251 -15.01 -11.50 8.92
CA THR A 251 -15.25 -10.64 10.09
C THR A 251 -14.04 -9.83 10.53
N ASN A 252 -12.86 -10.08 9.96
CA ASN A 252 -11.60 -9.42 10.26
C ASN A 252 -11.25 -8.37 9.19
N ASN A 253 -9.99 -7.95 9.11
CA ASN A 253 -9.48 -7.00 8.13
C ASN A 253 -9.86 -7.29 6.66
N HIS A 254 -10.03 -8.55 6.26
CA HIS A 254 -10.45 -8.90 4.90
C HIS A 254 -11.80 -8.27 4.53
N GLY A 255 -12.80 -8.40 5.42
CA GLY A 255 -14.10 -7.77 5.22
C GLY A 255 -13.99 -6.25 5.22
N SER A 256 -13.19 -5.67 6.13
CA SER A 256 -12.95 -4.22 6.16
C SER A 256 -12.43 -3.67 4.83
N PHE A 257 -11.53 -4.39 4.15
CA PHE A 257 -11.02 -4.04 2.82
C PHE A 257 -12.00 -4.32 1.68
N TYR A 258 -12.84 -5.35 1.77
CA TYR A 258 -13.90 -5.57 0.79
C TYR A 258 -14.82 -4.35 0.68
N PHE A 259 -15.28 -3.82 1.82
CA PHE A 259 -16.24 -2.72 1.85
C PHE A 259 -15.64 -1.41 1.30
N ASN A 260 -14.40 -1.05 1.66
CA ASN A 260 -13.78 0.16 1.11
C ASN A 260 -13.49 0.04 -0.39
N GLN A 261 -13.10 -1.15 -0.86
CA GLN A 261 -12.92 -1.40 -2.29
C GLN A 261 -14.23 -1.20 -3.05
N LEU A 262 -15.32 -1.86 -2.63
CA LEU A 262 -16.61 -1.75 -3.31
C LEU A 262 -17.15 -0.32 -3.29
N ALA A 263 -17.13 0.35 -2.13
CA ALA A 263 -17.67 1.70 -2.00
C ALA A 263 -16.89 2.74 -2.82
N ALA A 264 -15.55 2.64 -2.86
CA ALA A 264 -14.75 3.53 -3.71
C ALA A 264 -15.03 3.33 -5.20
N LEU A 265 -15.20 2.08 -5.64
CA LEU A 265 -15.54 1.77 -7.02
C LEU A 265 -16.94 2.27 -7.40
N GLN A 266 -17.91 2.16 -6.50
CA GLN A 266 -19.24 2.75 -6.68
C GLN A 266 -19.19 4.27 -6.82
N ILE A 267 -18.40 4.97 -6.00
CA ILE A 267 -18.14 6.41 -6.16
C ILE A 267 -17.57 6.71 -7.54
N PHE A 268 -16.60 5.92 -8.00
CA PHE A 268 -15.97 6.16 -9.30
C PHE A 268 -16.94 6.09 -10.48
N VAL A 269 -17.97 5.22 -10.41
CA VAL A 269 -19.04 5.14 -11.41
C VAL A 269 -20.25 6.03 -11.09
N ASP A 270 -20.06 7.01 -10.20
CA ASP A 270 -21.05 8.00 -9.76
C ASP A 270 -22.26 7.41 -8.99
N ASP A 271 -22.16 6.17 -8.50
CA ASP A 271 -23.14 5.52 -7.60
C ASP A 271 -22.87 5.85 -6.12
N THR A 272 -23.00 7.14 -5.78
CA THR A 272 -22.78 7.62 -4.40
C THR A 272 -23.80 7.06 -3.41
N ALA A 273 -25.02 6.79 -3.85
CA ALA A 273 -26.07 6.19 -3.02
C ALA A 273 -25.73 4.72 -2.67
N GLY A 274 -25.27 3.94 -3.65
CA GLY A 274 -24.78 2.58 -3.43
C GLY A 274 -23.55 2.57 -2.53
N ALA A 275 -22.58 3.46 -2.75
CA ALA A 275 -21.41 3.61 -1.89
C ALA A 275 -21.79 3.90 -0.43
N LYS A 276 -22.74 4.81 -0.19
CA LYS A 276 -23.27 5.09 1.16
C LYS A 276 -23.88 3.84 1.80
N LYS A 277 -24.70 3.09 1.06
CA LYS A 277 -25.29 1.84 1.55
C LYS A 277 -24.22 0.80 1.89
N THR A 278 -23.19 0.65 1.06
CA THR A 278 -22.06 -0.26 1.30
C THR A 278 -21.32 0.11 2.59
N ILE A 279 -21.04 1.39 2.83
CA ILE A 279 -20.40 1.82 4.08
C ILE A 279 -21.32 1.63 5.30
N GLN A 280 -22.62 1.91 5.17
CA GLN A 280 -23.58 1.61 6.24
C GLN A 280 -23.59 0.13 6.58
N GLU A 281 -23.61 -0.76 5.58
CA GLU A 281 -23.56 -2.21 5.79
C GLU A 281 -22.30 -2.66 6.54
N TYR A 282 -21.14 -2.05 6.29
CA TYR A 282 -19.92 -2.31 7.05
C TYR A 282 -20.06 -1.92 8.53
N PHE A 283 -20.47 -0.67 8.80
CA PHE A 283 -20.54 -0.12 10.15
C PHE A 283 -21.69 -0.69 10.99
N GLU A 284 -22.78 -1.12 10.36
CA GLU A 284 -23.91 -1.80 10.99
C GLU A 284 -23.73 -3.33 11.06
N GLY A 285 -22.71 -3.87 10.37
CA GLY A 285 -22.42 -5.28 10.28
C GLY A 285 -21.14 -5.67 11.01
N ILE A 286 -20.11 -6.06 10.25
CA ILE A 286 -18.89 -6.67 10.81
C ILE A 286 -18.13 -5.73 11.76
N TYR A 287 -18.16 -4.41 11.54
CA TYR A 287 -17.49 -3.43 12.40
C TYR A 287 -17.91 -3.55 13.86
N LEU A 288 -19.18 -3.88 14.12
CA LEU A 288 -19.76 -3.96 15.47
C LEU A 288 -19.01 -4.91 16.41
N ASN A 289 -18.26 -5.87 15.87
CA ASN A 289 -17.52 -6.87 16.65
C ASN A 289 -16.00 -6.82 16.42
N GLN A 290 -15.48 -5.85 15.66
CA GLN A 290 -14.05 -5.77 15.34
C GLN A 290 -13.22 -5.13 16.46
N ILE A 291 -13.83 -4.31 17.32
CA ILE A 291 -13.15 -3.61 18.41
C ILE A 291 -13.81 -3.97 19.75
N SER A 292 -13.01 -4.49 20.66
CA SER A 292 -13.42 -4.83 22.03
C SER A 292 -13.40 -3.60 22.94
N ALA A 293 -14.00 -3.69 24.13
CA ALA A 293 -14.24 -2.55 25.02
C ALA A 293 -12.97 -1.76 25.43
N ASN A 294 -11.79 -2.40 25.42
CA ASN A 294 -10.51 -1.76 25.74
C ASN A 294 -9.82 -1.14 24.51
N GLY A 295 -10.41 -1.25 23.31
CA GLY A 295 -9.81 -0.83 22.04
C GLY A 295 -9.03 -1.92 21.31
N ASP A 296 -8.85 -3.13 21.87
CA ASP A 296 -8.17 -4.19 21.14
C ASP A 296 -9.00 -4.68 19.95
N GLN A 297 -8.32 -5.19 18.94
CA GLN A 297 -8.88 -5.81 17.75
C GLN A 297 -8.61 -7.33 17.82
N PRO A 298 -9.48 -8.15 18.42
CA PRO A 298 -9.11 -9.50 18.89
C PRO A 298 -8.74 -10.46 17.76
N LEU A 299 -9.42 -10.37 16.61
CA LEU A 299 -9.12 -11.21 15.44
C LEU A 299 -7.75 -10.89 14.81
N GLU A 300 -7.27 -9.66 15.01
CA GLU A 300 -5.99 -9.19 14.51
C GLU A 300 -4.86 -9.50 15.50
N THR A 301 -5.13 -9.33 16.79
CA THR A 301 -4.20 -9.69 17.87
C THR A 301 -3.94 -11.19 17.97
N ALA A 302 -4.90 -12.03 17.56
CA ALA A 302 -4.73 -13.49 17.57
C ALA A 302 -3.76 -14.01 16.49
N ARG A 303 -3.30 -13.15 15.57
CA ARG A 303 -2.43 -13.52 14.45
C ARG A 303 -0.97 -13.58 14.87
N THR A 304 -0.14 -14.24 14.05
CA THR A 304 1.31 -14.33 14.30
C THR A 304 2.05 -13.00 14.16
N ARG A 305 1.39 -11.98 13.59
CA ARG A 305 1.91 -10.61 13.37
C ARG A 305 0.94 -9.55 13.92
N PRO A 306 0.71 -9.50 15.23
CA PRO A 306 -0.36 -8.70 15.83
C PRO A 306 -0.12 -7.18 15.74
N TYR A 307 1.12 -6.70 15.67
CA TYR A 307 1.38 -5.27 15.47
C TYR A 307 0.93 -4.85 14.08
N HIS A 308 1.37 -5.60 13.05
CA HIS A 308 0.97 -5.38 11.67
C HIS A 308 -0.54 -5.43 11.49
N TYR A 309 -1.21 -6.51 11.94
CA TYR A 309 -2.64 -6.67 11.68
C TYR A 309 -3.50 -5.62 12.38
N ARG A 310 -3.09 -5.12 13.56
CA ARG A 310 -3.76 -3.98 14.20
C ARG A 310 -3.66 -2.71 13.37
N ALA A 311 -2.46 -2.38 12.87
CA ALA A 311 -2.27 -1.21 12.01
C ALA A 311 -3.00 -1.36 10.66
N TYR A 312 -2.98 -2.58 10.11
CA TYR A 312 -3.56 -2.90 8.82
C TYR A 312 -5.09 -2.81 8.80
N ASN A 313 -5.76 -3.37 9.81
CA ASN A 313 -7.21 -3.25 9.91
C ASN A 313 -7.64 -1.83 10.32
N LEU A 314 -6.85 -1.14 11.15
CA LEU A 314 -7.11 0.26 11.49
C LEU A 314 -7.06 1.16 10.24
N ALA A 315 -6.12 0.93 9.32
CA ALA A 315 -6.10 1.61 8.03
C ALA A 315 -7.38 1.35 7.23
N ALA A 316 -7.87 0.11 7.19
CA ALA A 316 -9.12 -0.22 6.50
C ALA A 316 -10.34 0.47 7.11
N MET A 317 -10.44 0.52 8.45
CA MET A 317 -11.50 1.23 9.19
C MET A 317 -11.49 2.74 8.88
N ILE A 318 -10.31 3.36 8.91
CA ILE A 318 -10.11 4.78 8.59
C ILE A 318 -10.58 5.08 7.17
N VAL A 319 -10.19 4.24 6.20
CA VAL A 319 -10.62 4.42 4.80
C VAL A 319 -12.15 4.28 4.67
N ASN A 320 -12.78 3.31 5.34
CA ASN A 320 -14.25 3.19 5.36
C ASN A 320 -14.91 4.46 5.94
N ALA A 321 -14.36 5.03 7.03
CA ALA A 321 -14.88 6.25 7.62
C ALA A 321 -14.71 7.48 6.71
N ARG A 322 -13.57 7.59 6.01
CA ARG A 322 -13.32 8.64 5.00
C ARG A 322 -14.29 8.58 3.83
N ILE A 323 -14.50 7.38 3.29
CA ILE A 323 -15.49 7.16 2.22
C ILE A 323 -16.89 7.52 2.73
N GLY A 324 -17.26 7.09 3.95
CA GLY A 324 -18.50 7.47 4.62
C GLY A 324 -18.69 8.98 4.66
N GLN A 325 -17.69 9.72 5.16
CA GLN A 325 -17.73 11.17 5.23
C GLN A 325 -17.94 11.81 3.85
N TYR A 326 -17.24 11.32 2.82
CA TYR A 326 -17.37 11.80 1.44
C TYR A 326 -18.80 11.62 0.89
N VAL A 327 -19.47 10.52 1.22
CA VAL A 327 -20.86 10.25 0.79
C VAL A 327 -21.91 10.75 1.79
N GLY A 328 -21.53 11.60 2.74
CA GLY A 328 -22.45 12.20 3.71
C GLY A 328 -22.98 11.20 4.75
N TYR A 329 -22.12 10.30 5.22
CA TYR A 329 -22.35 9.39 6.34
C TYR A 329 -21.20 9.51 7.35
N ASP A 330 -21.42 10.21 8.45
CA ASP A 330 -20.41 10.35 9.49
C ASP A 330 -20.28 9.06 10.30
N ALA A 331 -19.23 8.30 9.99
CA ALA A 331 -18.95 7.02 10.63
C ALA A 331 -17.91 7.09 11.74
N TRP A 332 -17.20 8.21 11.90
CA TRP A 332 -16.09 8.31 12.84
C TRP A 332 -16.54 8.17 14.29
N GLN A 333 -17.74 8.62 14.63
CA GLN A 333 -18.28 8.53 15.99
C GLN A 333 -19.07 7.25 16.25
N LEU A 334 -19.15 6.33 15.28
CA LEU A 334 -19.88 5.08 15.45
C LEU A 334 -19.13 4.13 16.37
N LYS A 335 -19.92 3.51 17.26
CA LYS A 335 -19.42 2.60 18.28
C LYS A 335 -19.68 1.16 17.88
N THR A 336 -18.75 0.29 18.24
CA THR A 336 -18.96 -1.16 18.24
C THR A 336 -19.99 -1.55 19.30
N THR A 337 -20.44 -2.81 19.30
CA THR A 337 -21.32 -3.34 20.36
C THR A 337 -20.69 -3.21 21.76
N ASN A 338 -19.36 -3.14 21.84
CA ASN A 338 -18.61 -2.94 23.07
C ASN A 338 -18.41 -1.46 23.45
N GLY A 339 -18.98 -0.52 22.69
CA GLY A 339 -18.93 0.91 22.98
C GLY A 339 -17.66 1.63 22.52
N SER A 340 -16.78 0.96 21.78
CA SER A 340 -15.48 1.49 21.33
C SER A 340 -15.55 2.05 19.91
N THR A 341 -14.67 2.99 19.61
CA THR A 341 -14.55 3.70 18.33
C THR A 341 -13.22 3.38 17.63
N ILE A 342 -13.06 3.86 16.39
CA ILE A 342 -11.76 3.85 15.68
C ILE A 342 -10.67 4.56 16.50
N GLN A 343 -11.00 5.63 17.21
CA GLN A 343 -10.07 6.33 18.10
C GLN A 343 -9.58 5.42 19.23
N ASP A 344 -10.47 4.63 19.84
CA ASP A 344 -10.12 3.70 20.91
C ASP A 344 -9.18 2.60 20.39
N ALA A 345 -9.43 2.09 19.17
CA ALA A 345 -8.54 1.12 18.55
C ALA A 345 -7.14 1.67 18.27
N CYS A 346 -7.05 2.91 17.79
CA CYS A 346 -5.77 3.59 17.60
C CYS A 346 -5.06 3.83 18.94
N ASN A 347 -5.76 4.34 19.95
CA ASN A 347 -5.23 4.58 21.28
C ASN A 347 -4.68 3.30 21.92
N TYR A 348 -5.37 2.18 21.72
CA TYR A 348 -4.91 0.87 22.18
C TYR A 348 -3.63 0.44 21.46
N ALA A 349 -3.62 0.51 20.11
CA ALA A 349 -2.47 0.14 19.29
C ALA A 349 -1.19 0.95 19.61
N MET A 350 -1.33 2.23 19.96
CA MET A 350 -0.21 3.11 20.35
C MET A 350 0.58 2.66 21.60
N ASN A 351 0.04 1.73 22.38
CA ASN A 351 0.72 1.16 23.56
C ASN A 351 1.71 0.05 23.22
N PHE A 352 1.78 -0.36 21.96
CA PHE A 352 2.64 -1.44 21.50
C PHE A 352 3.77 -0.92 20.61
N THR A 353 4.84 -1.71 20.52
CA THR A 353 5.91 -1.54 19.53
C THR A 353 6.03 -2.80 18.70
N ALA A 354 6.52 -2.67 17.47
CA ALA A 354 6.63 -3.82 16.58
C ALA A 354 7.64 -4.86 17.13
N ALA A 355 8.67 -4.39 17.86
CA ALA A 355 9.63 -5.27 18.53
C ALA A 355 9.00 -6.22 19.56
N GLN A 356 7.91 -5.84 20.24
CA GLN A 356 7.24 -6.69 21.23
C GLN A 356 6.63 -7.97 20.62
N SER A 357 6.35 -7.97 19.32
CA SER A 357 5.81 -9.09 18.57
C SER A 357 6.80 -9.70 17.56
N ASN A 358 8.11 -9.41 17.69
CA ASN A 358 9.15 -9.81 16.74
C ASN A 358 8.97 -9.23 15.33
N GLU A 359 8.36 -8.05 15.22
CA GLU A 359 8.11 -7.32 13.99
C GLU A 359 9.01 -6.07 13.90
N THR A 360 10.25 -6.14 14.39
CA THR A 360 11.19 -5.01 14.35
C THR A 360 11.31 -4.42 12.95
N GLY A 361 11.17 -3.09 12.83
CA GLY A 361 11.23 -2.36 11.57
C GLY A 361 9.87 -2.08 10.92
N TYR A 362 8.78 -2.60 11.48
CA TYR A 362 7.41 -2.34 11.00
C TYR A 362 6.67 -1.26 11.78
N ASP A 363 7.32 -0.55 12.72
CA ASP A 363 6.66 0.44 13.57
C ASP A 363 5.92 1.52 12.75
N ALA A 364 6.49 1.91 11.60
CA ALA A 364 5.95 2.92 10.71
C ALA A 364 4.57 2.59 10.09
N GLU A 365 4.15 1.33 10.10
CA GLU A 365 2.81 0.94 9.62
C GLU A 365 1.67 1.60 10.41
N LEU A 366 1.91 1.95 11.69
CA LEU A 366 0.91 2.57 12.54
C LEU A 366 0.85 4.10 12.39
N TYR A 367 1.91 4.74 11.92
CA TYR A 367 2.07 6.20 11.94
C TYR A 367 0.99 6.97 11.16
N PRO A 368 0.66 6.62 9.89
CA PRO A 368 -0.40 7.32 9.17
C PRO A 368 -1.77 7.17 9.85
N ASN A 369 -2.03 6.03 10.50
CA ASN A 369 -3.29 5.84 11.23
C ASN A 369 -3.40 6.76 12.45
N VAL A 370 -2.28 6.95 13.16
CA VAL A 370 -2.20 7.86 14.30
C VAL A 370 -2.38 9.31 13.86
N ALA A 371 -1.77 9.69 12.73
CA ALA A 371 -1.94 11.02 12.16
C ALA A 371 -3.40 11.29 11.76
N ALA A 372 -4.02 10.36 11.03
CA ALA A 372 -5.43 10.42 10.65
C ALA A 372 -6.37 10.57 11.86
N VAL A 373 -6.16 9.77 12.92
CA VAL A 373 -6.97 9.86 14.15
C VAL A 373 -6.73 11.19 14.88
N GLY A 374 -5.49 11.66 14.96
CA GLY A 374 -5.20 12.97 15.56
C GLY A 374 -5.84 14.13 14.80
N ALA A 375 -5.87 14.05 13.47
CA ALA A 375 -6.51 15.07 12.63
C ALA A 375 -8.03 15.09 12.77
N ILE A 376 -8.67 13.93 12.89
CA ILE A 376 -10.13 13.81 12.94
C ILE A 376 -10.69 14.04 14.35
N TYR A 377 -10.09 13.42 15.37
CA TYR A 377 -10.60 13.51 16.75
C TYR A 377 -9.97 14.67 17.55
N GLY A 378 -8.98 15.35 16.96
CA GLY A 378 -8.27 16.47 17.56
C GLY A 378 -7.09 16.05 18.43
N ASP A 379 -6.11 16.96 18.56
CA ASP A 379 -4.89 16.75 19.31
C ASP A 379 -4.50 17.94 20.22
N PRO A 380 -5.41 18.42 21.10
CA PRO A 380 -5.19 19.67 21.86
C PRO A 380 -3.98 19.62 22.79
N ASP A 381 -3.70 18.45 23.37
CA ASP A 381 -2.57 18.26 24.30
C ASP A 381 -1.31 17.71 23.60
N GLY A 382 -1.37 17.53 22.28
CA GLY A 382 -0.29 16.93 21.49
C GLY A 382 -0.08 15.44 21.73
N LYS A 383 -1.11 14.70 22.18
CA LYS A 383 -1.05 13.24 22.42
C LYS A 383 -0.54 12.49 21.18
N TYR A 384 -1.11 12.78 20.01
CA TYR A 384 -0.81 12.05 18.77
C TYR A 384 0.46 12.58 18.11
N SER A 385 0.58 13.91 17.97
CA SER A 385 1.76 14.56 17.39
C SER A 385 3.04 14.32 18.18
N LYS A 386 3.02 14.36 19.52
CA LYS A 386 4.20 14.03 20.35
C LYS A 386 4.53 12.54 20.29
N TRP A 387 3.52 11.68 20.18
CA TRP A 387 3.75 10.23 20.00
C TRP A 387 4.47 9.96 18.67
N LEU A 388 4.03 10.61 17.58
CA LEU A 388 4.70 10.54 16.27
C LEU A 388 6.12 11.10 16.35
N ALA A 389 6.30 12.30 16.91
CA ALA A 389 7.60 12.95 17.08
C ALA A 389 8.63 12.09 17.85
N SER A 390 8.16 11.32 18.84
CA SER A 390 9.03 10.43 19.62
C SER A 390 9.55 9.22 18.85
N ARG A 391 8.94 8.90 17.70
CA ARG A 391 9.19 7.70 16.90
C ARG A 391 9.74 8.00 15.51
N ASP A 392 9.32 9.12 14.95
CA ASP A 392 9.76 9.63 13.66
C ASP A 392 9.90 11.15 13.75
N THR A 393 11.13 11.63 13.92
CA THR A 393 11.42 13.07 13.95
C THR A 393 11.23 13.73 12.57
N SER A 394 11.01 12.95 11.52
CA SER A 394 10.72 13.42 10.17
C SER A 394 9.22 13.40 9.83
N PHE A 395 8.34 13.01 10.76
CA PHE A 395 6.92 12.78 10.47
C PHE A 395 6.21 13.93 9.73
N PRO A 396 6.49 15.23 9.98
CA PRO A 396 5.83 16.31 9.22
C PRO A 396 6.28 16.40 7.76
N GLY A 397 7.38 15.74 7.40
CA GLY A 397 7.86 15.57 6.03
C GLY A 397 7.31 14.32 5.34
N GLN A 398 6.57 13.46 6.04
CA GLN A 398 5.98 12.26 5.45
C GLN A 398 4.73 12.62 4.62
N PRO A 399 4.47 11.95 3.48
CA PRO A 399 3.33 12.27 2.62
C PRO A 399 1.99 12.36 3.37
N TYR A 400 1.72 11.44 4.30
CA TYR A 400 0.45 11.40 5.03
C TYR A 400 0.15 12.67 5.83
N PHE A 401 1.19 13.39 6.28
CA PHE A 401 1.02 14.64 7.00
C PHE A 401 0.33 15.72 6.17
N LEU A 402 0.38 15.64 4.83
CA LEU A 402 -0.32 16.58 3.96
C LEU A 402 -1.85 16.41 3.99
N TRP A 403 -2.35 15.17 4.03
CA TRP A 403 -3.80 14.90 4.01
C TRP A 403 -4.40 14.65 5.39
N ASP A 404 -3.57 14.33 6.38
CA ASP A 404 -3.98 14.20 7.79
C ASP A 404 -3.91 15.55 8.50
N GLN A 405 -4.70 16.52 8.04
CA GLN A 405 -4.78 17.87 8.60
C GLN A 405 -6.19 18.17 9.15
N PRO A 406 -6.31 18.97 10.23
CA PRO A 406 -5.23 19.65 10.96
C PRO A 406 -4.50 18.74 11.95
N LEU A 407 -3.16 18.70 11.92
CA LEU A 407 -2.34 18.00 12.92
C LEU A 407 -1.09 18.82 13.24
N ASN A 408 -0.81 19.01 14.54
CA ASN A 408 0.37 19.76 14.99
C ASN A 408 1.67 19.03 14.58
N ASN A 409 2.68 19.76 14.11
CA ASN A 409 3.99 19.20 13.72
C ASN A 409 4.93 18.92 14.92
N ALA A 410 4.46 19.07 16.15
CA ALA A 410 5.22 18.96 17.40
C ALA A 410 6.47 19.86 17.46
N GLY A 411 6.49 20.98 16.72
CA GLY A 411 7.64 21.87 16.60
C GLY A 411 8.76 21.33 15.72
N LEU A 412 8.54 20.23 15.00
CA LEU A 412 9.48 19.66 14.04
C LEU A 412 9.30 20.29 12.66
N SER A 413 10.40 20.47 11.92
CA SER A 413 10.37 21.09 10.59
C SER A 413 9.85 20.15 9.50
N GLY A 414 9.99 18.83 9.67
CA GLY A 414 9.77 17.84 8.60
C GLY A 414 10.86 17.84 7.52
N ALA A 415 11.90 18.65 7.67
CA ALA A 415 13.00 18.70 6.70
C ALA A 415 13.74 17.35 6.68
N PRO A 416 14.13 16.85 5.49
CA PRO A 416 15.06 15.72 5.42
C PRO A 416 16.32 16.04 6.23
N ALA A 417 16.87 15.04 6.91
CA ALA A 417 18.12 15.22 7.63
C ALA A 417 19.22 15.73 6.67
N SER A 418 19.78 16.91 6.96
CA SER A 418 20.93 17.40 6.22
C SER A 418 22.10 16.48 6.52
N ASN A 419 22.56 15.68 5.55
CA ASN A 419 23.85 15.02 5.68
C ASN A 419 24.90 16.11 5.88
N GLY A 420 25.38 16.23 7.13
CA GLY A 420 26.44 17.14 7.48
C GLY A 420 27.65 16.89 6.58
N SER A 421 28.21 17.99 6.07
CA SER A 421 29.49 18.08 5.38
C SER A 421 30.46 16.97 5.79
N SER A 422 30.82 16.11 4.85
CA SER A 422 32.01 15.26 4.97
C SER A 422 33.23 16.17 5.01
N SER A 423 33.68 16.53 6.22
CA SER A 423 34.99 17.14 6.43
C SER A 423 36.03 16.08 6.11
N THR A 424 36.69 16.21 4.96
CA THR A 424 37.87 15.44 4.58
C THR A 424 39.01 15.77 5.55
N PRO A 425 39.56 14.82 6.33
CA PRO A 425 40.85 15.03 6.97
C PRO A 425 41.94 14.53 6.02
N SER A 426 42.89 15.41 5.77
CA SER A 426 44.16 15.19 5.08
C SER A 426 44.90 13.95 5.58
N THR A 427 45.53 13.26 4.64
CA THR A 427 46.47 12.17 4.81
C THR A 427 47.69 12.53 5.68
N THR A 428 47.93 11.81 6.77
CA THR A 428 49.26 11.45 7.29
C THR A 428 49.18 10.13 8.05
N GLY A 429 50.14 9.23 7.79
CA GLY A 429 50.09 7.82 8.17
C GLY A 429 50.33 7.50 9.65
N GLY A 430 49.95 6.26 10.01
CA GLY A 430 50.27 5.65 11.29
C GLY A 430 49.53 4.31 11.45
N SER A 431 50.28 3.21 11.41
CA SER A 431 49.82 1.83 11.64
C SER A 431 49.35 1.62 13.08
N GLY A 432 48.25 0.89 13.29
CA GLY A 432 47.81 0.43 14.60
C GLY A 432 46.45 -0.27 14.57
N SER A 433 46.43 -1.59 14.78
CA SER A 433 45.21 -2.37 15.00
C SER A 433 44.71 -2.23 16.44
N ASN A 434 43.42 -1.95 16.63
CA ASN A 434 42.43 -2.89 17.22
C ASN A 434 41.12 -2.17 17.54
N ASN A 435 40.03 -2.90 17.27
CA ASN A 435 38.72 -2.89 17.92
C ASN A 435 38.20 -1.57 18.52
N ASN A 436 37.18 -1.00 17.88
CA ASN A 436 35.99 -0.62 18.64
C ASN A 436 34.71 -0.69 17.80
N SER A 437 33.65 -1.10 18.49
CA SER A 437 32.24 -1.10 18.14
C SER A 437 31.81 0.14 17.35
N GLY A 438 31.30 -0.08 16.14
CA GLY A 438 30.61 0.92 15.34
C GLY A 438 29.11 0.67 15.39
N SER A 439 28.38 1.56 16.06
CA SER A 439 26.94 1.70 15.99
C SER A 439 26.51 1.99 14.54
N SER A 440 25.97 1.00 13.85
CA SER A 440 25.24 1.18 12.60
C SER A 440 23.83 1.63 12.91
N ILE A 441 23.48 2.84 12.49
CA ILE A 441 22.10 3.32 12.44
C ILE A 441 21.41 2.50 11.35
N GLU A 442 20.59 1.54 11.78
CA GLU A 442 19.75 0.73 10.90
C GLU A 442 18.64 1.62 10.31
N PHE A 443 18.61 1.70 8.98
CA PHE A 443 17.47 2.21 8.25
C PHE A 443 16.27 1.28 8.46
N GLY A 444 15.16 1.85 8.92
CA GLY A 444 13.88 1.15 9.03
C GLY A 444 13.53 0.49 7.70
N ARG A 445 13.46 -0.84 7.71
CA ARG A 445 12.97 -1.67 6.61
C ARG A 445 11.44 -1.54 6.50
N GLY A 446 10.96 -0.33 6.20
CA GLY A 446 9.60 -0.09 5.73
C GLY A 446 9.55 -0.29 4.22
N LEU A 447 8.68 -1.21 3.77
CA LEU A 447 8.24 -1.45 2.39
C LEU A 447 9.13 -0.91 1.24
N LEU A 448 10.33 -1.48 1.09
CA LEU A 448 11.11 -1.42 -0.14
C LEU A 448 11.62 -2.82 -0.45
N TRP A 449 10.84 -3.61 -1.19
CA TRP A 449 11.36 -4.80 -1.87
C TRP A 449 10.71 -4.94 -3.26
N LEU A 450 10.93 -3.90 -4.08
CA LEU A 450 10.89 -3.98 -5.53
C LEU A 450 12.32 -3.82 -6.03
N SER A 451 13.01 -4.95 -6.18
CA SER A 451 14.00 -5.16 -7.22
C SER A 451 14.17 -6.66 -7.40
N GLY A 452 13.72 -7.14 -8.56
CA GLY A 452 14.09 -8.46 -9.04
C GLY A 452 15.59 -8.48 -9.31
N LEU A 453 16.29 -9.40 -8.66
CA LEU A 453 17.58 -9.91 -9.12
C LEU A 453 17.57 -11.40 -8.84
N PHE A 454 17.48 -12.17 -9.92
CA PHE A 454 17.73 -13.61 -9.94
C PHE A 454 19.09 -13.90 -9.29
N VAL A 455 19.09 -14.58 -8.15
CA VAL A 455 20.20 -15.42 -7.73
C VAL A 455 19.61 -16.71 -7.17
N LEU A 456 19.62 -17.75 -8.00
CA LEU A 456 19.49 -19.14 -7.56
C LEU A 456 20.57 -19.39 -6.50
N SER A 457 20.17 -19.72 -5.28
CA SER A 457 21.06 -20.27 -4.28
C SER A 457 20.39 -21.48 -3.65
N PHE A 458 20.76 -22.66 -4.17
CA PHE A 458 20.53 -23.94 -3.54
C PHE A 458 21.15 -23.94 -2.14
N PHE A 459 20.33 -24.15 -1.12
CA PHE A 459 20.80 -24.70 0.14
C PHE A 459 20.10 -26.02 0.39
N ALA A 460 20.89 -27.09 0.21
CA ALA A 460 20.59 -28.42 0.72
C ALA A 460 20.65 -28.37 2.25
N LEU A 461 19.63 -28.90 2.90
CA LEU A 461 19.69 -29.31 4.30
C LEU A 461 19.10 -30.73 4.38
N SER A 462 20.02 -31.64 4.69
CA SER A 462 19.91 -32.91 5.43
C SER A 462 18.62 -33.73 5.31
#